data_AF-A0A7C8I8X2-F1
#
_entry.id   AF-A0A7C8I8X2-F1
#
_cell.length_a   1.000
_cell.length_b   1.000
_cell.length_c   1.000
_cell.angle_alpha   90.00
_cell.angle_beta   90.00
_cell.angle_gamma   90.00
#
_symmetry.space_group_name_H-M   'P 1'
#
loop_
_entity.id
_entity.type
_entity.pdbx_description
1 polymer ?
#
loop_
_entity_poly.entity_id
_entity_poly.type
_entity_poly.pdbx_seq_one_letter_code
_entity_poly.pdbx_strand_id
1 'polypeptide(L)'
;MSSTMDRALGRQMLRSAGIFQAAAALPVTLCLGFFAFVSLFEAYNINFYDFFSCSITALMAAGIMFVVVVQRKSTETNYRAFIFESVKSGLATGLWLWLMLDSGYGPWRHRYAHSDRDVEMRVARSATAGILLLVLFYPAWVYTFALWNQGDEEHGIENEENGQSHDAENPERRPLLRRG
;
A
#
# COMPACT_ATOMS: atom_id res chain seq x y z
N MET A 1 -6.67 -28.64 8.48
CA MET A 1 -5.34 -28.95 7.90
C MET A 1 -5.11 -28.25 6.56
N SER A 2 -6.13 -28.10 5.69
CA SER A 2 -6.05 -27.27 4.45
C SER A 2 -5.79 -25.77 4.74
N SER A 3 -6.55 -25.17 5.66
CA SER A 3 -6.51 -23.73 5.94
C SER A 3 -5.15 -23.19 6.38
N THR A 4 -4.35 -23.98 7.11
CA THR A 4 -3.03 -23.59 7.59
C THR A 4 -1.98 -23.54 6.46
N MET A 5 -2.13 -24.44 5.48
CA MET A 5 -1.25 -24.54 4.32
C MET A 5 -1.54 -23.40 3.33
N ASP A 6 -2.81 -23.07 3.13
CA ASP A 6 -3.25 -21.93 2.31
C ASP A 6 -2.77 -20.59 2.90
N ARG A 7 -2.86 -20.44 4.24
CA ARG A 7 -2.43 -19.23 4.97
C ARG A 7 -0.90 -19.03 4.92
N ALA A 8 -0.12 -20.11 4.93
CA ALA A 8 1.34 -20.07 4.77
C ALA A 8 1.75 -19.73 3.33
N LEU A 9 1.08 -20.32 2.33
CA LEU A 9 1.34 -20.05 0.93
C LEU A 9 1.06 -18.59 0.56
N GLY A 10 -0.09 -18.05 1.00
CA GLY A 10 -0.43 -16.66 0.70
C GLY A 10 0.47 -15.64 1.40
N ARG A 11 1.02 -15.94 2.58
CA ARG A 11 2.09 -15.12 3.20
C ARG A 11 3.38 -15.14 2.39
N GLN A 12 3.75 -16.28 1.81
CA GLN A 12 4.91 -16.37 0.93
C GLN A 12 4.69 -15.58 -0.36
N MET A 13 3.49 -15.62 -0.94
CA MET A 13 3.11 -14.83 -2.11
C MET A 13 3.10 -13.31 -1.81
N LEU A 14 2.65 -12.90 -0.61
CA LEU A 14 2.67 -11.50 -0.21
C LEU A 14 4.11 -10.96 -0.13
N ARG A 15 5.03 -11.76 0.42
CA ARG A 15 6.45 -11.41 0.49
C ARG A 15 7.11 -11.32 -0.89
N SER A 16 6.81 -12.25 -1.79
CA SER A 16 7.34 -12.18 -3.16
C SER A 16 6.80 -10.96 -3.89
N ALA A 17 5.50 -10.68 -3.78
CA ALA A 17 4.87 -9.48 -4.34
C ALA A 17 5.51 -8.19 -3.81
N GLY A 18 5.77 -8.10 -2.49
CA GLY A 18 6.46 -6.95 -1.89
C GLY A 18 7.88 -6.74 -2.45
N ILE A 19 8.62 -7.82 -2.71
CA ILE A 19 9.94 -7.74 -3.35
C ILE A 19 9.83 -7.22 -4.79
N PHE A 20 8.83 -7.66 -5.56
CA PHE A 20 8.59 -7.15 -6.91
C PHE A 20 8.18 -5.67 -6.91
N GLN A 21 7.32 -5.25 -5.98
CA GLN A 21 6.94 -3.84 -5.79
C GLN A 21 8.18 -2.98 -5.48
N ALA A 22 9.06 -3.46 -4.61
CA ALA A 22 10.32 -2.78 -4.31
C ALA A 22 11.28 -2.76 -5.52
N ALA A 23 11.43 -3.86 -6.23
CA ALA A 23 12.26 -3.94 -7.42
C ALA A 23 11.78 -2.96 -8.51
N ALA A 24 10.47 -2.75 -8.64
CA ALA A 24 9.90 -1.76 -9.54
C ALA A 24 10.08 -0.31 -9.06
N ALA A 25 9.98 -0.07 -7.75
CA ALA A 25 10.08 1.27 -7.17
C ALA A 25 11.54 1.78 -7.06
N LEU A 26 12.52 0.89 -6.93
CA LEU A 26 13.94 1.23 -6.78
C LEU A 26 14.51 2.05 -7.96
N PRO A 27 14.39 1.62 -9.24
CA PRO A 27 14.92 2.41 -10.36
C PRO A 27 14.21 3.75 -10.49
N VAL A 28 12.90 3.80 -10.22
CA VAL A 28 12.12 5.06 -10.25
C VAL A 28 12.65 6.04 -9.20
N THR A 29 12.87 5.56 -7.98
CA THR A 29 13.39 6.37 -6.88
C THR A 29 14.79 6.92 -7.20
N LEU A 30 15.69 6.08 -7.72
CA LEU A 30 17.07 6.48 -8.03
C LEU A 30 17.14 7.46 -9.20
N CYS A 31 16.49 7.15 -10.32
CA CYS A 31 16.54 7.99 -11.52
C CYS A 31 15.87 9.34 -11.27
N LEU A 32 14.65 9.36 -10.72
CA LEU A 32 13.93 10.61 -10.48
C LEU A 32 14.50 11.40 -9.31
N GLY A 33 15.04 10.72 -8.28
CA GLY A 33 15.78 11.38 -7.21
C GLY A 33 17.04 12.08 -7.73
N PHE A 34 17.77 11.45 -8.66
CA PHE A 34 18.91 12.07 -9.32
C PHE A 34 18.50 13.26 -10.19
N PHE A 35 17.43 13.14 -10.99
CA PHE A 35 16.92 14.27 -11.76
C PHE A 35 16.47 15.43 -10.88
N ALA A 36 15.75 15.16 -9.78
CA ALA A 36 15.39 16.17 -8.80
C ALA A 36 16.64 16.85 -8.21
N PHE A 37 17.68 16.09 -7.87
CA PHE A 37 18.94 16.65 -7.40
C PHE A 37 19.57 17.57 -8.44
N VAL A 38 19.69 17.15 -9.70
CA VAL A 38 20.24 18.00 -10.78
C VAL A 38 19.40 19.27 -10.98
N SER A 39 18.07 19.16 -11.01
CA SER A 39 17.16 20.29 -11.15
C SER A 39 17.24 21.29 -9.99
N LEU A 40 17.67 20.87 -8.80
CA LEU A 40 17.93 21.75 -7.67
C LEU A 40 19.15 22.65 -7.91
N PHE A 41 20.18 22.14 -8.60
CA PHE A 41 21.39 22.91 -8.93
C PHE A 41 21.25 23.73 -10.21
N GLU A 42 20.44 23.28 -11.16
CA GLU A 42 20.06 24.05 -12.36
C GLU A 42 18.94 25.05 -12.03
N ALA A 43 19.26 26.01 -11.16
CA ALA A 43 18.37 27.07 -10.69
C ALA A 43 18.14 28.16 -11.76
N TYR A 44 17.53 27.80 -12.89
CA TYR A 44 16.82 28.77 -13.73
C TYR A 44 15.32 28.64 -13.41
N ASN A 45 14.62 29.79 -13.29
CA ASN A 45 13.19 29.93 -12.91
C ASN A 45 12.18 29.03 -13.68
N ILE A 46 12.65 28.32 -14.70
CA ILE A 46 11.91 27.43 -15.59
C ILE A 46 11.86 26.00 -15.01
N ASN A 47 12.77 25.59 -14.12
CA ASN A 47 12.93 24.18 -13.70
C ASN A 47 12.25 23.79 -12.38
N PHE A 48 11.58 24.71 -11.67
CA PHE A 48 10.93 24.41 -10.38
C PHE A 48 9.87 23.31 -10.49
N TYR A 49 9.10 23.29 -11.59
CA TYR A 49 8.10 22.26 -11.84
C TYR A 49 8.75 20.88 -12.01
N ASP A 50 9.85 20.78 -12.77
CA ASP A 50 10.54 19.51 -13.01
C ASP A 50 11.17 18.98 -11.73
N PHE A 51 11.75 19.88 -10.92
CA PHE A 51 12.20 19.57 -9.56
C PHE A 51 11.06 19.01 -8.70
N PHE A 52 9.92 19.69 -8.65
CA PHE A 52 8.77 19.30 -7.82
C PHE A 52 8.16 17.96 -8.26
N SER A 53 7.94 17.78 -9.57
CA SER A 53 7.35 16.54 -10.12
C SER A 53 8.29 15.34 -9.95
N CYS A 54 9.60 15.51 -10.20
CA CYS A 54 10.59 14.46 -9.95
C CYS A 54 10.70 14.12 -8.46
N SER A 55 10.67 15.14 -7.58
CA SER A 55 10.77 14.96 -6.13
C SER A 55 9.57 14.21 -5.54
N ILE A 56 8.33 14.61 -5.87
CA ILE A 56 7.14 13.91 -5.38
C ILE A 56 7.10 12.46 -5.88
N THR A 57 7.41 12.24 -7.16
CA THR A 57 7.40 10.89 -7.74
C THR A 57 8.47 10.01 -7.10
N ALA A 58 9.67 10.54 -6.87
CA ALA A 58 10.75 9.85 -6.15
C ALA A 58 10.39 9.57 -4.69
N LEU A 59 9.77 10.51 -3.98
CA LEU A 59 9.34 10.35 -2.59
C LEU A 59 8.25 9.29 -2.43
N MET A 60 7.26 9.24 -3.32
CA MET A 60 6.21 8.23 -3.30
C MET A 60 6.77 6.83 -3.57
N ALA A 61 7.68 6.70 -4.56
CA ALA A 61 8.39 5.44 -4.83
C ALA A 61 9.30 5.02 -3.65
N ALA A 62 10.01 5.98 -3.04
CA ALA A 62 10.80 5.76 -1.83
C ALA A 62 9.92 5.31 -0.65
N GLY A 63 8.70 5.87 -0.53
CA GLY A 63 7.72 5.47 0.48
C GLY A 63 7.29 4.01 0.32
N ILE A 64 7.03 3.56 -0.91
CA ILE A 64 6.72 2.15 -1.20
C ILE A 64 7.90 1.25 -0.80
N MET A 65 9.12 1.62 -1.18
CA MET A 65 10.35 0.92 -0.78
C MET A 65 10.52 0.84 0.73
N PHE A 66 10.30 1.96 1.43
CA PHE A 66 10.40 2.05 2.88
C PHE A 66 9.42 1.08 3.56
N VAL A 67 8.16 1.04 3.09
CA VAL A 67 7.16 0.11 3.63
C VAL A 67 7.61 -1.34 3.44
N VAL A 68 8.14 -1.71 2.27
CA VAL A 68 8.64 -3.08 2.03
C VAL A 68 9.81 -3.44 2.97
N VAL A 69 10.75 -2.51 3.19
CA VAL A 69 11.87 -2.71 4.11
C VAL A 69 11.39 -2.88 5.55
N VAL A 70 10.41 -2.08 5.97
CA VAL A 70 9.80 -2.17 7.30
C VAL A 70 9.02 -3.47 7.46
N GLN A 71 8.22 -3.87 6.46
CA GLN A 71 7.52 -5.16 6.44
C GLN A 71 8.50 -6.34 6.59
N ARG A 72 9.67 -6.28 5.94
CA ARG A 72 10.70 -7.32 6.06
C ARG A 72 11.26 -7.47 7.48
N LYS A 73 11.28 -6.40 8.28
CA LYS A 73 11.82 -6.39 9.65
C LYS A 73 10.77 -6.60 10.73
N SER A 74 9.48 -6.39 10.44
CA SER A 74 8.40 -6.55 11.41
C SER A 74 7.88 -7.98 11.43
N THR A 75 7.66 -8.53 12.62
CA THR A 75 6.87 -9.76 12.79
C THR A 75 5.42 -9.48 12.37
N GLU A 76 4.93 -10.19 11.35
CA GLU A 76 3.65 -9.89 10.69
C GLU A 76 2.45 -10.42 11.48
N THR A 77 1.74 -9.52 12.17
CA THR A 77 0.34 -9.70 12.58
C THR A 77 -0.57 -9.37 11.39
N ASN A 78 -1.68 -10.10 11.20
CA ASN A 78 -2.59 -9.91 10.05
C ASN A 78 -3.06 -8.45 9.88
N TYR A 79 -3.39 -7.77 10.98
CA TYR A 79 -3.75 -6.34 10.98
C TYR A 79 -2.63 -5.41 10.47
N ARG A 80 -1.38 -5.66 10.88
CA ARG A 80 -0.22 -4.86 10.44
C ARG A 80 0.06 -5.07 8.95
N ALA A 81 -0.09 -6.30 8.46
CA ALA A 81 0.05 -6.61 7.04
C ALA A 81 -0.98 -5.83 6.22
N PHE A 82 -2.24 -5.81 6.65
CA PHE A 82 -3.31 -5.04 6.00
C PHE A 82 -3.02 -3.53 5.95
N ILE A 83 -2.57 -2.94 7.06
CA ILE A 83 -2.18 -1.52 7.11
C ILE A 83 -1.05 -1.22 6.12
N PHE A 84 -0.01 -2.04 6.10
CA PHE A 84 1.12 -1.82 5.20
C PHE A 84 0.75 -2.00 3.71
N GLU A 85 -0.06 -3.00 3.36
CA GLU A 85 -0.58 -3.14 2.00
C GLU A 85 -1.49 -1.98 1.61
N SER A 86 -2.29 -1.48 2.55
CA SER A 86 -3.15 -0.30 2.34
C SER A 86 -2.32 0.96 2.09
N VAL A 87 -1.24 1.17 2.87
CA VAL A 87 -0.33 2.31 2.65
C VAL A 87 0.38 2.20 1.29
N LYS A 88 0.89 1.02 0.93
CA LYS A 88 1.52 0.82 -0.39
C LYS A 88 0.56 1.07 -1.54
N SER A 89 -0.65 0.53 -1.45
CA SER A 89 -1.69 0.71 -2.47
C SER A 89 -2.15 2.16 -2.54
N GLY A 90 -2.26 2.85 -1.40
CA GLY A 90 -2.56 4.28 -1.33
C GLY A 90 -1.47 5.13 -1.97
N LEU A 91 -0.19 4.87 -1.67
CA LEU A 91 0.94 5.56 -2.29
C LEU A 91 1.00 5.30 -3.81
N ALA A 92 0.78 4.06 -4.24
CA ALA A 92 0.73 3.72 -5.67
C ALA A 92 -0.44 4.43 -6.38
N THR A 93 -1.62 4.49 -5.75
CA THR A 93 -2.79 5.17 -6.29
C THR A 93 -2.60 6.68 -6.35
N GLY A 94 -1.99 7.26 -5.31
CA GLY A 94 -1.59 8.66 -5.29
C GLY A 94 -0.57 8.98 -6.38
N LEU A 95 0.42 8.10 -6.60
CA LEU A 95 1.39 8.22 -7.68
C LEU A 95 0.73 8.16 -9.05
N TRP A 96 -0.23 7.25 -9.24
CA TRP A 96 -0.98 7.13 -10.50
C TRP A 96 -1.87 8.36 -10.75
N LEU A 97 -2.59 8.85 -9.74
CA LEU A 97 -3.37 10.09 -9.81
C LEU A 97 -2.47 11.28 -10.12
N TRP A 98 -1.29 11.34 -9.49
CA TRP A 98 -0.28 12.35 -9.78
C TRP A 98 0.14 12.30 -11.25
N LEU A 99 0.48 11.13 -11.79
CA LEU A 99 0.86 10.97 -13.20
C LEU A 99 -0.29 11.32 -14.17
N MET A 100 -1.55 11.04 -13.81
CA MET A 100 -2.71 11.47 -14.58
C MET A 100 -2.84 12.99 -14.59
N LEU A 101 -2.76 13.65 -13.42
CA LEU A 101 -2.82 15.10 -13.30
C LEU A 101 -1.66 15.78 -14.04
N ASP A 102 -0.45 15.24 -13.90
CA ASP A 102 0.75 15.66 -14.61
C ASP A 102 0.52 15.58 -16.14
N SER A 103 0.01 14.45 -16.64
CA SER A 103 -0.28 14.27 -18.07
C SER A 103 -1.33 15.26 -18.61
N GLY A 104 -2.36 15.59 -17.82
CA GLY A 104 -3.50 16.42 -18.26
C GLY A 104 -3.29 17.92 -18.09
N TYR A 105 -2.59 18.35 -17.04
CA TYR A 105 -2.54 19.74 -16.60
C TYR A 105 -1.12 20.33 -16.48
N GLY A 106 -0.06 19.56 -16.74
CA GLY A 106 1.29 20.07 -16.53
C GLY A 106 1.70 21.20 -17.51
N PRO A 107 2.63 22.08 -17.10
CA PRO A 107 3.02 23.30 -17.81
C PRO A 107 3.74 23.05 -19.14
N TRP A 108 4.05 21.79 -19.48
CA TRP A 108 4.55 21.38 -20.80
C TRP A 108 3.61 21.73 -21.94
N ARG A 109 2.29 21.75 -21.69
CA ARG A 109 1.30 22.09 -22.72
C ARG A 109 1.51 23.49 -23.29
N HIS A 110 2.15 24.39 -22.53
CA HIS A 110 2.53 25.72 -22.97
C HIS A 110 4.02 25.85 -23.35
N ARG A 111 4.88 24.92 -22.94
CA ARG A 111 6.35 25.04 -23.06
C ARG A 111 6.93 24.34 -24.30
N TYR A 112 6.30 23.29 -24.78
CA TYR A 112 6.70 22.59 -26.00
C TYR A 112 5.62 22.79 -27.07
N ALA A 113 5.99 23.42 -28.19
CA ALA A 113 5.10 23.65 -29.31
C ALA A 113 4.57 22.31 -29.86
N HIS A 114 3.32 21.98 -29.51
CA HIS A 114 2.41 21.03 -30.14
C HIS A 114 3.06 19.87 -30.91
N SER A 115 3.46 18.83 -30.19
CA SER A 115 3.48 17.47 -30.74
C SER A 115 2.47 16.67 -29.92
N ASP A 116 1.29 16.42 -30.49
CA ASP A 116 0.24 15.56 -29.88
C ASP A 116 0.83 14.21 -29.42
N ARG A 117 1.90 13.77 -30.09
CA ARG A 117 2.67 12.56 -29.79
C ARG A 117 3.28 12.53 -28.39
N ASP A 118 3.69 13.66 -27.83
CA ASP A 118 4.29 13.71 -26.49
C ASP A 118 3.21 13.62 -25.39
N VAL A 119 2.01 14.12 -25.67
CA VAL A 119 0.84 13.97 -24.80
C VAL A 119 0.37 12.51 -24.83
N GLU A 120 0.27 11.90 -26.01
CA GLU A 120 -0.08 10.48 -26.16
C GLU A 120 0.89 9.55 -25.44
N MET A 121 2.21 9.78 -25.54
CA MET A 121 3.21 8.97 -24.83
C MET A 121 3.08 9.10 -23.31
N ARG A 122 2.71 10.28 -22.79
CA ARG A 122 2.51 10.48 -21.34
C ARG A 122 1.22 9.83 -20.84
N VAL A 123 0.14 9.92 -21.61
CA VAL A 123 -1.11 9.20 -21.33
C VAL A 123 -0.88 7.69 -21.38
N ALA A 124 -0.14 7.19 -22.37
CA ALA A 124 0.22 5.77 -22.46
C ALA A 124 1.06 5.29 -21.27
N ARG A 125 2.01 6.12 -20.77
CA ARG A 125 2.78 5.84 -19.55
C ARG A 125 1.89 5.82 -18.31
N SER A 126 0.95 6.75 -18.19
CA SER A 126 -0.03 6.79 -17.10
C SER A 126 -0.98 5.58 -17.14
N ALA A 127 -1.43 5.17 -18.32
CA ALA A 127 -2.23 3.97 -18.52
C ALA A 127 -1.44 2.70 -18.14
N THR A 128 -0.18 2.61 -18.56
CA THR A 128 0.72 1.51 -18.17
C THR A 128 0.92 1.46 -16.65
N ALA A 129 1.07 2.63 -16.00
CA ALA A 129 1.16 2.72 -14.55
C ALA A 129 -0.13 2.24 -13.86
N GLY A 130 -1.29 2.52 -14.43
CA GLY A 130 -2.58 2.01 -13.95
C GLY A 130 -2.69 0.48 -14.04
N ILE A 131 -2.21 -0.12 -15.13
CA ILE A 131 -2.17 -1.58 -15.29
C ILE A 131 -1.24 -2.21 -14.23
N LEU A 132 -0.05 -1.63 -14.03
CA LEU A 132 0.88 -2.11 -13.00
C LEU A 132 0.28 -2.00 -11.60
N LEU A 133 -0.47 -0.95 -11.31
CA LEU A 133 -1.18 -0.78 -10.04
C LEU A 133 -2.21 -1.90 -9.82
N LEU A 134 -3.02 -2.19 -10.83
CA LEU A 134 -4.04 -3.24 -10.76
C LEU A 134 -3.46 -4.65 -10.64
N VAL A 135 -2.28 -4.90 -11.19
CA VAL A 135 -1.65 -6.25 -11.17
C VAL A 135 -0.75 -6.45 -9.95
N LEU A 136 -0.01 -5.42 -9.51
CA LEU A 136 0.99 -5.56 -8.45
C LEU A 136 0.48 -5.17 -7.06
N PHE A 137 -0.45 -4.21 -6.96
CA PHE A 137 -0.86 -3.64 -5.67
C PHE A 137 -2.25 -4.13 -5.23
N TYR A 138 -3.23 -4.09 -6.14
CA TYR A 138 -4.60 -4.50 -5.80
C TYR A 138 -4.75 -5.96 -5.36
N PRO A 139 -4.09 -6.97 -5.97
CA PRO A 139 -4.25 -8.36 -5.56
C PRO A 139 -3.71 -8.62 -4.15
N ALA A 140 -2.59 -7.98 -3.79
CA ALA A 140 -2.02 -8.04 -2.44
C ALA A 140 -2.94 -7.36 -1.41
N TRP A 141 -3.55 -6.23 -1.77
CA TRP A 141 -4.50 -5.53 -0.93
C TRP A 141 -5.78 -6.35 -0.71
N VAL A 142 -6.41 -6.87 -1.77
CA VAL A 142 -7.61 -7.71 -1.68
C VAL A 142 -7.35 -8.96 -0.85
N TYR A 143 -6.19 -9.60 -1.02
CA TYR A 143 -5.81 -10.76 -0.24
C TYR A 143 -5.69 -10.46 1.26
N THR A 144 -5.02 -9.36 1.63
CA THR A 144 -4.90 -8.97 3.05
C THR A 144 -6.21 -8.47 3.65
N PHE A 145 -7.08 -7.86 2.85
CA PHE A 145 -8.43 -7.49 3.26
C PHE A 145 -9.28 -8.73 3.56
N ALA A 146 -9.27 -9.74 2.67
CA ALA A 146 -9.98 -10.99 2.89
C ALA A 146 -9.46 -11.73 4.13
N LEU A 147 -8.13 -11.73 4.35
CA LEU A 147 -7.51 -12.34 5.53
C LEU A 147 -7.87 -11.63 6.84
N TRP A 148 -8.03 -10.31 6.81
CA TRP A 148 -8.49 -9.56 7.98
C TRP A 148 -9.96 -9.88 8.29
N ASN A 149 -10.82 -9.89 7.28
CA ASN A 149 -12.25 -10.18 7.45
C ASN A 149 -12.50 -11.60 8.01
N GLN A 150 -11.71 -12.59 7.58
CA GLN A 150 -11.75 -13.95 8.12
C GLN A 150 -11.24 -14.05 9.57
N GLY A 151 -10.28 -13.20 9.96
CA GLY A 151 -9.76 -13.16 11.32
C GLY A 151 -10.78 -12.57 12.32
N ASP A 152 -11.60 -11.62 11.87
CA ASP A 152 -12.71 -11.08 12.67
C ASP A 152 -13.85 -12.11 12.82
N GLU A 153 -14.10 -12.93 11.80
CA GLU A 153 -15.08 -14.04 11.87
C GLU A 153 -14.61 -15.19 12.79
N GLU A 154 -13.34 -15.62 12.71
CA GLU A 154 -12.80 -16.67 13.61
C GLU A 154 -12.84 -16.22 15.09
N HIS A 155 -12.55 -14.95 15.40
CA HIS A 155 -12.67 -14.41 16.77
C HIS A 155 -14.11 -14.11 17.21
N GLY A 156 -15.03 -13.87 16.27
CA GLY A 156 -16.46 -13.78 16.56
C GLY A 156 -17.03 -15.14 16.96
N ILE A 157 -16.68 -16.20 16.24
CA ILE A 157 -17.14 -17.57 16.51
C ILE A 157 -16.51 -18.13 17.79
N GLU A 158 -15.23 -17.88 18.08
CA GLU A 158 -14.63 -18.26 19.36
C GLU A 158 -15.26 -17.53 20.55
N ASN A 159 -15.71 -16.28 20.39
CA ASN A 159 -16.44 -15.56 21.44
C ASN A 159 -17.92 -15.97 21.55
N GLU A 160 -18.54 -16.47 20.48
CA GLU A 160 -19.90 -17.01 20.53
C GLU A 160 -19.93 -18.43 21.11
N GLU A 161 -18.99 -19.32 20.73
CA GLU A 161 -18.87 -20.67 21.32
C GLU A 161 -18.40 -20.64 22.78
N ASN A 162 -17.58 -19.66 23.17
CA ASN A 162 -17.14 -19.47 24.57
C ASN A 162 -18.06 -18.52 25.36
N GLY A 163 -18.99 -17.84 24.69
CA GLY A 163 -19.99 -16.93 25.27
C GLY A 163 -21.34 -17.60 25.56
N GLN A 164 -21.61 -18.78 25.00
CA GLN A 164 -22.88 -19.49 25.17
C GLN A 164 -22.90 -20.44 26.38
N SER A 165 -22.20 -20.07 27.45
CA SER A 165 -22.36 -20.63 28.80
C SER A 165 -22.13 -19.59 29.88
N HIS A 166 -22.65 -18.36 29.67
CA HIS A 166 -22.66 -17.32 30.69
C HIS A 166 -24.03 -16.64 30.84
N ASP A 167 -25.11 -17.41 30.69
CA ASP A 167 -26.44 -16.95 31.08
C ASP A 167 -27.28 -18.12 31.61
N ALA A 168 -26.89 -18.60 32.79
CA ALA A 168 -27.79 -19.32 33.67
C ALA A 168 -27.43 -18.98 35.12
N GLU A 169 -28.24 -18.09 35.68
CA GLU A 169 -28.60 -18.07 37.10
C GLU A 169 -27.55 -17.50 38.08
N ASN A 170 -27.57 -16.17 38.24
CA ASN A 170 -27.23 -15.60 39.55
C ASN A 170 -28.08 -14.36 39.89
N PRO A 171 -29.35 -14.54 40.28
CA PRO A 171 -30.08 -13.55 41.04
C PRO A 171 -30.01 -13.92 42.51
N GLU A 172 -28.87 -13.78 43.21
CA GLU A 172 -28.86 -13.57 44.68
C GLU A 172 -27.45 -13.32 45.22
N ARG A 173 -27.13 -12.04 45.44
CA ARG A 173 -26.07 -11.63 46.35
C ARG A 173 -26.40 -12.08 47.78
N ARG A 174 -25.72 -13.15 48.23
CA ARG A 174 -25.28 -13.54 49.61
C ARG A 174 -26.32 -13.45 50.76
N PRO A 175 -26.35 -14.45 51.66
CA PRO A 175 -25.65 -14.24 52.95
C PRO A 175 -24.98 -15.47 53.60
N LEU A 176 -23.88 -15.15 54.30
CA LEU A 176 -23.34 -15.68 55.59
C LEU A 176 -23.49 -17.16 55.98
N LEU A 177 -22.33 -17.75 56.40
CA LEU A 177 -22.04 -18.55 57.62
C LEU A 177 -21.04 -19.68 57.26
N ARG A 178 -19.79 -19.63 57.75
CA ARG A 178 -19.28 -20.07 59.07
C ARG A 178 -19.10 -21.60 59.18
N ARG A 179 -17.84 -21.97 59.48
CA ARG A 179 -17.32 -23.15 60.19
C ARG A 179 -17.07 -24.45 59.41
N GLY A 180 -15.79 -24.82 59.45
CA GLY A 180 -15.25 -26.15 59.69
C GLY A 180 -13.88 -25.96 60.30
#